data_AF-A0A4T0X8Y2-F1
#
_entry.id   AF-A0A4T0X8Y2-F1
#
_cell.length_a   1.000
_cell.length_b   1.000
_cell.length_c   1.000
_cell.angle_alpha   90.00
_cell.angle_beta   90.00
_cell.angle_gamma   90.00
#
_symmetry.space_group_name_H-M   'P 1'
#
loop_
_entity.id
_entity.type
_entity.pdbx_description
1 polymer ?
#
loop_
_entity_poly.entity_id
_entity_poly.type
_entity_poly.pdbx_seq_one_letter_code
_entity_poly.pdbx_strand_id
1 'polypeptide(L)'
;MYESEMDPTTSLITKAVQNAFIYGYRVRFLHSAAYNLATLRTTSELKDIVKKLLKSVKMGVDHGKILACFAVAYRITHILLKRLNITKGIEFTSGFTGGVLIYSGILNKLVPGFLNDNILMQITMYTLSRLVIAVGRDLSLLFNERSGDVRDFGWIVSCGIIWGGIMQYYRKDTTDGGQYLPRALRLSLEFIYGGVKHGWNEAFQYGK
;
A
#
# COMPACT_ATOMS: atom_id res chain seq x y z
N MET A 1 3.41 -40.03 10.05
CA MET A 1 4.73 -40.13 10.72
C MET A 1 5.75 -39.38 9.85
N TYR A 2 5.80 -38.06 9.97
CA TYR A 2 6.90 -37.13 9.58
C TYR A 2 6.43 -35.70 9.96
N GLU A 3 5.98 -35.52 11.20
CA GLU A 3 5.99 -34.19 11.81
C GLU A 3 7.44 -34.03 12.31
N SER A 4 8.33 -33.66 11.40
CA SER A 4 9.66 -33.21 11.80
C SER A 4 9.47 -32.02 12.72
N GLU A 5 10.03 -32.08 13.93
CA GLU A 5 10.12 -30.95 14.86
C GLU A 5 10.60 -29.71 14.11
N MET A 6 9.66 -28.89 13.67
CA MET A 6 9.96 -27.63 13.02
C MET A 6 10.50 -26.72 14.12
N ASP A 7 11.78 -26.30 14.02
CA ASP A 7 12.40 -25.31 14.92
C ASP A 7 11.38 -24.20 15.19
N PRO A 8 11.09 -23.83 16.46
CA PRO A 8 10.09 -22.83 16.82
C PRO A 8 10.18 -21.56 15.94
N THR A 9 11.39 -21.20 15.53
CA THR A 9 11.69 -20.10 14.60
C THR A 9 11.05 -20.28 13.22
N THR A 10 11.20 -21.44 12.61
CA THR A 10 10.63 -21.78 11.29
C THR A 10 9.11 -21.84 11.33
N SER A 11 8.53 -22.36 12.42
CA SER A 11 7.08 -22.40 12.63
C SER A 11 6.43 -21.01 12.70
N LEU A 12 7.15 -20.01 13.24
CA LEU A 12 6.67 -18.63 13.33
C LEU A 12 6.71 -17.94 11.96
N ILE A 13 7.73 -18.24 11.16
CA ILE A 13 7.85 -17.71 9.79
C ILE A 13 6.74 -18.30 8.91
N THR A 14 6.51 -19.61 8.96
CA THR A 14 5.48 -20.27 8.16
C THR A 14 4.08 -19.77 8.51
N LYS A 15 3.76 -19.62 9.81
CA LYS A 15 2.48 -19.03 10.26
C LYS A 15 2.31 -17.58 9.79
N ALA A 16 3.37 -16.76 9.88
CA ALA A 16 3.31 -15.37 9.40
C ALA A 16 3.06 -15.30 7.89
N VAL A 17 3.72 -16.16 7.11
CA VAL A 17 3.51 -16.29 5.66
C VAL A 17 2.09 -16.75 5.34
N GLN A 18 1.57 -17.77 6.03
CA GLN A 18 0.19 -18.24 5.86
C GLN A 18 -0.82 -17.13 6.14
N ASN A 19 -0.66 -16.42 7.25
CA ASN A 19 -1.53 -15.30 7.62
C ASN A 19 -1.49 -14.18 6.58
N ALA A 20 -0.29 -13.83 6.10
CA ALA A 20 -0.08 -12.85 5.03
C ALA A 20 -0.78 -13.27 3.72
N PHE A 21 -0.67 -14.53 3.33
CA PHE A 21 -1.35 -15.06 2.14
C PHE A 21 -2.87 -15.08 2.30
N ILE A 22 -3.39 -15.57 3.42
CA ILE A 22 -4.83 -15.64 3.69
C ILE A 22 -5.43 -14.24 3.70
N TYR A 23 -4.78 -13.31 4.38
CA TYR A 23 -5.23 -11.92 4.45
C TYR A 23 -5.19 -11.25 3.08
N GLY A 24 -4.05 -11.37 2.38
CA GLY A 24 -3.84 -10.74 1.09
C GLY A 24 -4.78 -11.28 0.01
N TYR A 25 -5.01 -12.59 0.01
CA TYR A 25 -5.99 -13.23 -0.85
C TYR A 25 -7.40 -12.72 -0.52
N ARG A 26 -7.89 -12.87 0.71
CA ARG A 26 -9.29 -12.58 1.06
C ARG A 26 -9.70 -11.15 0.71
N VAL A 27 -8.95 -10.14 1.16
CA VAL A 27 -9.38 -8.74 1.03
C VAL A 27 -9.30 -8.27 -0.43
N ARG A 28 -8.21 -8.58 -1.13
CA ARG A 28 -7.96 -8.07 -2.48
C ARG A 28 -8.66 -8.89 -3.56
N PHE A 29 -8.75 -10.21 -3.39
CA PHE A 29 -9.58 -11.04 -4.27
C PHE A 29 -11.03 -10.60 -4.23
N LEU A 30 -11.62 -10.41 -3.03
CA LEU A 30 -13.00 -9.96 -2.91
C LEU A 30 -13.19 -8.58 -3.54
N HIS A 31 -12.27 -7.64 -3.32
CA HIS A 31 -12.37 -6.31 -3.91
C HIS A 31 -12.27 -6.34 -5.45
N SER A 32 -11.30 -7.07 -6.01
CA SER A 32 -11.14 -7.19 -7.47
C SER A 32 -12.26 -8.02 -8.11
N ALA A 33 -12.76 -9.06 -7.44
CA ALA A 33 -13.90 -9.84 -7.89
C ALA A 33 -15.18 -9.01 -7.88
N ALA A 34 -15.44 -8.25 -6.81
CA ALA A 34 -16.59 -7.35 -6.72
C ALA A 34 -16.52 -6.24 -7.78
N TYR A 35 -15.36 -5.62 -7.99
CA TYR A 35 -15.18 -4.62 -9.04
C TYR A 35 -15.42 -5.20 -10.43
N ASN A 36 -14.84 -6.37 -10.73
CA ASN A 36 -15.02 -7.04 -12.01
C ASN A 36 -16.47 -7.50 -12.22
N LEU A 37 -17.16 -7.93 -11.16
CA LEU A 37 -18.57 -8.33 -11.20
C LEU A 37 -19.49 -7.11 -11.41
N ALA A 38 -19.21 -6.00 -10.73
CA ALA A 38 -19.97 -4.76 -10.86
C ALA A 38 -19.78 -4.06 -12.22
N THR A 39 -18.63 -4.27 -12.88
CA THR A 39 -18.32 -3.71 -14.21
C THR A 39 -18.57 -4.68 -15.36
N LEU A 40 -19.17 -5.85 -15.09
CA LEU A 40 -19.63 -6.74 -16.16
C LEU A 40 -20.80 -6.09 -16.89
N ARG A 41 -20.62 -5.87 -18.20
CA ARG A 41 -21.75 -5.54 -19.09
C ARG A 41 -22.60 -6.78 -19.29
N THR A 42 -23.90 -6.59 -19.42
CA THR A 42 -24.93 -7.63 -19.55
C THR A 42 -24.71 -8.59 -20.73
N THR A 43 -23.88 -8.21 -21.70
CA THR A 43 -23.51 -8.98 -22.91
C THR A 43 -22.16 -9.68 -22.84
N SER A 44 -21.53 -9.78 -21.67
CA SER A 44 -20.20 -10.40 -21.54
C SER A 44 -20.28 -11.92 -21.71
N GLU A 45 -19.45 -12.49 -22.58
CA GLU A 45 -19.36 -13.95 -22.74
C GLU A 45 -18.84 -14.62 -21.45
N LEU A 46 -19.28 -15.86 -21.18
CA LEU A 46 -18.82 -16.65 -20.03
C LEU A 46 -17.29 -16.77 -19.96
N LYS A 47 -16.62 -16.80 -21.12
CA LYS A 47 -15.15 -16.83 -21.22
C LYS A 47 -14.51 -15.56 -20.64
N ASP A 48 -15.11 -14.39 -20.85
CA ASP A 48 -14.61 -13.13 -20.32
C ASP A 48 -14.80 -13.02 -18.81
N ILE A 49 -15.91 -13.58 -18.29
CA ILE A 49 -16.18 -13.66 -16.86
C ILE A 49 -15.11 -14.52 -16.17
N VAL A 50 -14.85 -15.72 -16.71
CA VAL A 50 -13.84 -16.63 -16.16
C VAL A 50 -12.44 -16.01 -16.24
N LYS A 51 -12.08 -15.37 -17.35
CA LYS A 51 -10.79 -14.69 -17.51
C LYS A 51 -10.61 -13.54 -16.51
N LYS A 52 -11.65 -12.74 -16.28
CA LYS A 52 -11.64 -11.67 -15.26
C LYS A 52 -11.52 -12.23 -13.85
N LEU A 53 -12.20 -13.33 -13.53
CA LEU A 53 -12.10 -13.99 -12.23
C LEU A 53 -10.69 -14.54 -11.99
N LEU A 54 -10.12 -15.24 -12.96
CA LEU A 54 -8.73 -15.73 -12.89
C LEU A 54 -7.72 -14.60 -12.72
N LYS A 55 -7.95 -13.45 -13.39
CA LYS A 55 -7.14 -12.25 -13.19
C LYS A 55 -7.27 -11.70 -11.76
N SER A 56 -8.47 -11.70 -11.17
CA SER A 56 -8.68 -11.34 -9.76
C SER A 56 -7.95 -12.28 -8.81
N VAL A 57 -7.99 -13.60 -9.06
CA VAL A 57 -7.25 -14.59 -8.28
C VAL A 57 -5.75 -14.29 -8.34
N LYS A 58 -5.21 -14.10 -9.55
CA LYS A 58 -3.78 -13.77 -9.74
C LYS A 58 -3.37 -12.51 -8.99
N MET A 59 -4.18 -11.45 -9.04
CA MET A 59 -3.90 -10.22 -8.29
C MET A 59 -3.92 -10.42 -6.77
N GLY A 60 -4.81 -11.29 -6.25
CA GLY A 60 -4.83 -11.67 -4.84
C GLY A 60 -3.59 -12.46 -4.42
N VAL A 61 -3.16 -13.41 -5.26
CA VAL A 61 -1.94 -14.20 -5.05
C VAL A 61 -0.69 -13.32 -5.08
N ASP A 62 -0.58 -12.42 -6.06
CA ASP A 62 0.54 -11.48 -6.17
C ASP A 62 0.66 -10.59 -4.92
N HIS A 63 -0.48 -10.13 -4.40
CA HIS A 63 -0.52 -9.36 -3.16
C HIS A 63 -0.12 -10.20 -1.94
N GLY A 64 -0.65 -11.42 -1.81
CA GLY A 64 -0.24 -12.37 -0.77
C GLY A 64 1.26 -12.67 -0.80
N LYS A 65 1.84 -12.84 -2.00
CA LYS A 65 3.27 -13.04 -2.21
C LYS A 65 4.09 -11.87 -1.66
N ILE A 66 3.69 -10.63 -1.94
CA ILE A 66 4.37 -9.43 -1.43
C ILE A 66 4.34 -9.40 0.10
N LEU A 67 3.17 -9.63 0.71
CA LEU A 67 3.05 -9.64 2.17
C LEU A 67 3.88 -10.77 2.80
N ALA A 68 3.93 -11.95 2.14
CA ALA A 68 4.75 -13.06 2.59
C ALA A 68 6.26 -12.72 2.55
N CYS A 69 6.74 -12.14 1.45
CA CYS A 69 8.13 -11.69 1.34
C CYS A 69 8.48 -10.67 2.43
N PHE A 70 7.59 -9.70 2.69
CA PHE A 70 7.76 -8.75 3.79
C PHE A 70 7.80 -9.43 5.16
N ALA A 71 6.86 -10.35 5.43
CA ALA A 71 6.81 -11.07 6.70
C ALA A 71 8.08 -11.90 6.96
N VAL A 72 8.64 -12.53 5.92
CA VAL A 72 9.91 -13.25 5.99
C VAL A 72 11.06 -12.29 6.31
N ALA A 73 11.20 -11.20 5.55
CA ALA A 73 12.27 -10.21 5.76
C ALA A 73 12.19 -9.59 7.17
N TYR A 74 10.98 -9.23 7.61
CA TYR A 74 10.73 -8.71 8.96
C TYR A 74 11.16 -9.71 10.03
N ARG A 75 10.69 -10.97 9.94
CA ARG A 75 10.99 -11.99 10.96
C ARG A 75 12.47 -12.33 11.02
N ILE A 76 13.14 -12.49 9.88
CA ILE A 76 14.58 -12.74 9.82
C ILE A 76 15.34 -11.61 10.52
N THR A 77 15.05 -10.34 10.16
CA THR A 77 15.69 -9.17 10.77
C THR A 77 15.41 -9.13 12.28
N HIS A 78 14.17 -9.38 12.68
CA HIS A 78 13.76 -9.36 14.09
C HIS A 78 14.42 -10.45 14.92
N ILE A 79 14.60 -11.67 14.37
CA ILE A 79 15.32 -12.76 15.05
C ILE A 79 16.80 -12.42 15.16
N LEU A 80 17.39 -11.89 14.08
CA LEU A 80 18.80 -11.49 14.06
C LEU A 80 19.09 -10.41 15.12
N LEU A 81 18.28 -9.35 15.17
CA LEU A 81 18.42 -8.28 16.16
C LEU A 81 18.25 -8.79 17.60
N LYS A 82 17.31 -9.71 17.83
CA LYS A 82 17.17 -10.37 19.15
C LYS A 82 18.42 -11.16 19.53
N ARG A 83 19.01 -11.91 18.59
CA ARG A 83 20.26 -12.66 18.84
C ARG A 83 21.45 -11.75 19.14
N LEU A 84 21.43 -10.52 18.63
CA LEU A 84 22.42 -9.48 18.91
C LEU A 84 22.13 -8.69 20.21
N ASN A 85 21.12 -9.09 21.00
CA ASN A 85 20.67 -8.38 22.21
C ASN A 85 20.22 -6.92 21.96
N ILE A 86 19.82 -6.57 20.73
CA ILE A 86 19.24 -5.27 20.39
C ILE A 86 17.74 -5.35 20.63
N THR A 87 17.27 -4.73 21.71
CA THR A 87 15.85 -4.79 22.13
C THR A 87 15.08 -3.49 21.91
N LYS A 88 15.75 -2.33 21.97
CA LYS A 88 15.11 -1.03 21.74
C LYS A 88 14.88 -0.80 20.25
N GLY A 89 13.64 -0.46 19.88
CA GLY A 89 13.27 -0.12 18.51
C GLY A 89 13.31 -1.29 17.52
N ILE A 90 13.36 -2.53 18.01
CA ILE A 90 13.53 -3.73 17.18
C ILE A 90 12.41 -3.87 16.14
N GLU A 91 11.17 -3.53 16.49
CA GLU A 91 10.02 -3.55 15.59
C GLU A 91 10.18 -2.52 14.47
N PHE A 92 10.64 -1.31 14.80
CA PHE A 92 10.89 -0.25 13.84
C PHE A 92 12.01 -0.65 12.87
N THR A 93 13.16 -1.09 13.37
CA THR A 93 14.29 -1.49 12.52
C THR A 93 13.95 -2.69 11.64
N SER A 94 13.20 -3.66 12.17
CA SER A 94 12.75 -4.83 11.39
C SER A 94 11.74 -4.45 10.32
N GLY A 95 10.79 -3.56 10.65
CA GLY A 95 9.81 -3.03 9.71
C GLY A 95 10.44 -2.16 8.63
N PHE A 96 11.38 -1.30 9.00
CA PHE A 96 12.14 -0.44 8.10
C PHE A 96 12.95 -1.27 7.11
N THR A 97 13.71 -2.26 7.61
CA THR A 97 14.53 -3.14 6.76
C THR A 97 13.66 -3.93 5.79
N GLY A 98 12.57 -4.54 6.27
CA GLY A 98 11.62 -5.24 5.40
C GLY A 98 10.98 -4.31 4.37
N GLY A 99 10.66 -3.08 4.77
CA GLY A 99 10.05 -2.09 3.89
C GLY A 99 10.98 -1.62 2.78
N VAL A 100 12.24 -1.33 3.13
CA VAL A 100 13.28 -0.96 2.16
C VAL A 100 13.57 -2.11 1.22
N LEU A 101 13.69 -3.36 1.68
CA LEU A 101 14.02 -4.48 0.79
C LEU A 101 12.89 -4.81 -0.18
N ILE A 102 11.64 -4.80 0.29
CA ILE A 102 10.48 -5.28 -0.47
C ILE A 102 9.78 -4.14 -1.20
N TYR A 103 9.33 -3.10 -0.50
CA TYR A 103 8.45 -2.08 -1.05
C TYR A 103 9.16 -1.00 -1.87
N SER A 104 10.48 -0.82 -1.71
CA SER A 104 11.26 0.11 -2.56
C SER A 104 11.44 -0.37 -4.01
N GLY A 105 11.10 -1.63 -4.29
CA GLY A 105 11.37 -2.27 -5.58
C GLY A 105 12.83 -2.74 -5.75
N ILE A 106 13.70 -2.65 -4.73
CA ILE A 106 15.07 -3.22 -4.79
C ILE A 106 15.03 -4.70 -5.20
N LEU A 107 14.13 -5.50 -4.61
CA LEU A 107 14.00 -6.90 -4.98
C LEU A 107 13.61 -7.10 -6.45
N ASN A 108 12.81 -6.20 -7.02
CA ASN A 108 12.45 -6.22 -8.44
C ASN A 108 13.59 -5.76 -9.35
N LYS A 109 14.51 -4.92 -8.86
CA LYS A 109 15.74 -4.58 -9.59
C LYS A 109 16.71 -5.76 -9.66
N LEU A 110 16.75 -6.58 -8.60
CA LEU A 110 17.59 -7.79 -8.54
C LEU A 110 16.98 -8.95 -9.35
N VAL A 111 15.67 -9.12 -9.28
CA VAL A 111 14.93 -10.15 -10.02
C VAL A 111 13.77 -9.50 -10.76
N PRO A 112 13.98 -9.09 -12.03
CA PRO A 112 12.98 -8.40 -12.83
C PRO A 112 11.64 -9.14 -12.87
N GLY A 113 10.56 -8.44 -12.49
CA GLY A 113 9.20 -8.97 -12.52
C GLY A 113 8.84 -9.93 -11.38
N PHE A 114 9.67 -10.06 -10.33
CA PHE A 114 9.39 -10.96 -9.21
C PHE A 114 8.14 -10.56 -8.42
N LEU A 115 7.95 -9.26 -8.17
CA LEU A 115 6.79 -8.68 -7.51
C LEU A 115 6.09 -7.66 -8.41
N ASN A 116 4.80 -7.44 -8.18
CA ASN A 116 4.00 -6.51 -8.97
C ASN A 116 4.13 -5.07 -8.44
N ASP A 117 4.81 -4.19 -9.18
CA ASP A 117 5.10 -2.80 -8.78
C ASP A 117 3.83 -1.98 -8.46
N ASN A 118 2.75 -2.19 -9.21
CA ASN A 118 1.48 -1.52 -8.95
C ASN A 118 0.92 -1.89 -7.58
N ILE A 119 1.09 -3.14 -7.16
CA ILE A 119 0.63 -3.61 -5.85
C ILE A 119 1.56 -3.10 -4.74
N LEU A 120 2.88 -3.05 -4.97
CA LEU A 120 3.85 -2.45 -4.04
C LEU A 120 3.47 -0.99 -3.74
N MET A 121 3.26 -0.20 -4.79
CA MET A 121 2.89 1.20 -4.66
C MET A 121 1.56 1.37 -3.91
N GLN A 122 0.55 0.55 -4.22
CA GLN A 122 -0.75 0.61 -3.54
C GLN A 122 -0.64 0.28 -2.05
N ILE A 123 0.10 -0.77 -1.67
CA ILE A 123 0.32 -1.11 -0.25
C ILE A 123 1.04 0.04 0.46
N THR A 124 2.08 0.59 -0.17
CA THR A 124 2.89 1.66 0.41
C THR A 124 2.07 2.92 0.63
N MET A 125 1.27 3.34 -0.36
CA MET A 125 0.39 4.51 -0.22
C MET A 125 -0.71 4.30 0.83
N TYR A 126 -1.29 3.10 0.88
CA TYR A 126 -2.27 2.75 1.91
C TYR A 126 -1.66 2.81 3.32
N THR A 127 -0.51 2.17 3.52
CA THR A 127 0.18 2.16 4.83
C THR A 127 0.67 3.55 5.22
N LEU A 128 1.14 4.36 4.27
CA LEU A 128 1.48 5.78 4.49
C LEU A 128 0.27 6.56 5.01
N SER A 129 -0.90 6.45 4.37
CA SER A 129 -2.10 7.15 4.83
C SER A 129 -2.48 6.77 6.27
N ARG A 130 -2.36 5.47 6.62
CA ARG A 130 -2.64 4.98 7.97
C ARG A 130 -1.61 5.48 8.99
N LEU A 131 -0.34 5.57 8.58
CA LEU A 131 0.73 6.12 9.41
C LEU A 131 0.51 7.61 9.68
N VAL A 132 0.17 8.41 8.67
CA VAL A 132 -0.11 9.84 8.85
C VAL A 132 -1.27 10.05 9.82
N ILE A 133 -2.34 9.26 9.71
CA ILE A 133 -3.48 9.31 10.65
C ILE A 133 -3.04 8.93 12.08
N ALA A 134 -2.16 7.94 12.23
CA ALA A 134 -1.63 7.55 13.53
C ALA A 134 -0.78 8.67 14.14
N VAL A 135 0.10 9.29 13.36
CA VAL A 135 0.90 10.45 13.78
C VAL A 135 -0.01 11.62 14.16
N GLY A 136 -1.09 11.87 13.42
CA GLY A 136 -2.07 12.90 13.78
C GLY A 136 -2.74 12.65 15.13
N ARG A 137 -2.96 11.39 15.51
CA ARG A 137 -3.48 11.01 16.84
C ARG A 137 -2.43 11.20 17.94
N ASP A 138 -1.18 10.82 17.70
CA ASP A 138 -0.10 11.06 18.66
C ASP A 138 0.11 12.57 18.88
N LEU A 139 0.04 13.36 17.82
CA LEU A 139 0.10 14.82 17.90
C LEU A 139 -1.09 15.39 18.67
N SER A 140 -2.28 14.84 18.45
CA SER A 140 -3.50 15.19 19.20
C SER A 140 -3.34 14.95 20.71
N LEU A 141 -2.71 13.84 21.11
CA LEU A 141 -2.42 13.54 22.51
C LEU A 141 -1.45 14.55 23.16
N LEU A 142 -0.52 15.11 22.38
CA LEU A 142 0.36 16.18 22.87
C LEU A 142 -0.38 17.51 23.11
N PHE A 143 -1.50 17.73 22.41
CA PHE A 143 -2.27 18.97 22.48
C PHE A 143 -3.53 18.88 23.37
N ASN A 144 -4.04 17.68 23.69
CA ASN A 144 -5.33 17.52 24.37
C ASN A 144 -5.35 16.31 25.33
N GLU A 145 -5.66 16.52 26.62
CA GLU A 145 -5.75 15.44 27.64
C GLU A 145 -7.07 14.65 27.59
N ARG A 146 -8.09 15.09 26.83
CA ARG A 146 -9.40 14.42 26.77
C ARG A 146 -9.46 13.38 25.65
N SER A 147 -9.26 12.12 26.04
CA SER A 147 -9.21 10.91 25.20
C SER A 147 -10.39 10.70 24.21
N GLY A 148 -11.57 11.28 24.45
CA GLY A 148 -12.72 11.18 23.54
C GLY A 148 -12.61 11.99 22.25
N ASP A 149 -11.90 13.12 22.30
CA ASP A 149 -11.77 14.08 21.19
C ASP A 149 -10.51 13.81 20.32
N VAL A 150 -9.61 12.96 20.82
CA VAL A 150 -8.30 12.69 20.22
C VAL A 150 -8.43 12.11 18.81
N ARG A 151 -9.42 11.23 18.59
CA ARG A 151 -9.64 10.56 17.30
C ARG A 151 -10.10 11.54 16.23
N ASP A 152 -11.01 12.46 16.59
CA ASP A 152 -11.61 13.39 15.65
C ASP A 152 -10.66 14.56 15.39
N PHE A 153 -10.00 15.09 16.41
CA PHE A 153 -8.94 16.08 16.24
C PHE A 153 -7.75 15.54 15.43
N GLY A 154 -7.28 14.32 15.72
CA GLY A 154 -6.19 13.70 14.97
C GLY A 154 -6.55 13.49 13.50
N TRP A 155 -7.81 13.19 13.19
CA TRP A 155 -8.31 13.13 11.82
C TRP A 155 -8.32 14.51 11.15
N ILE A 156 -8.81 15.55 11.84
CA ILE A 156 -8.84 16.94 11.32
C ILE A 156 -7.43 17.42 10.98
N VAL A 157 -6.47 17.26 11.91
CA VAL A 157 -5.08 17.64 11.71
C VAL A 157 -4.46 16.90 10.52
N SER A 158 -4.70 15.59 10.43
CA SER A 158 -4.21 14.78 9.31
C SER A 158 -4.75 15.28 7.97
N CYS A 159 -6.07 15.57 7.89
CA CYS A 159 -6.69 16.13 6.69
C CYS A 159 -6.09 17.48 6.30
N GLY A 160 -5.86 18.37 7.27
CA GLY A 160 -5.24 19.68 7.05
C GLY A 160 -3.83 19.56 6.49
N ILE A 161 -2.99 18.70 7.07
CA ILE A 161 -1.60 18.46 6.63
C ILE A 161 -1.57 17.88 5.22
N ILE A 162 -2.40 16.87 4.94
CA ILE A 162 -2.44 16.21 3.64
C ILE A 162 -2.86 17.18 2.55
N TRP A 163 -4.00 17.86 2.69
CA TRP A 163 -4.52 18.75 1.66
C TRP A 163 -3.71 20.04 1.53
N GLY A 164 -3.26 20.61 2.65
CA GLY A 164 -2.35 21.75 2.63
C GLY A 164 -1.05 21.43 1.88
N GLY A 165 -0.47 20.25 2.16
CA GLY A 165 0.72 19.76 1.45
C GLY A 165 0.47 19.55 -0.04
N ILE A 166 -0.63 18.88 -0.41
CA ILE A 166 -1.01 18.68 -1.83
C ILE A 166 -1.10 20.01 -2.56
N MET A 167 -1.79 21.00 -1.99
CA MET A 167 -1.95 22.31 -2.64
C MET A 167 -0.63 23.07 -2.72
N GLN A 168 0.24 22.96 -1.72
CA GLN A 168 1.58 23.55 -1.75
C GLN A 168 2.45 22.94 -2.86
N TYR A 169 2.42 21.61 -3.01
CA TYR A 169 3.15 20.94 -4.09
C TYR A 169 2.51 21.14 -5.46
N TYR A 170 1.18 21.26 -5.54
CA TYR A 170 0.48 21.62 -6.78
C TYR A 170 0.93 22.97 -7.30
N ARG A 171 0.97 24.00 -6.43
CA ARG A 171 1.50 25.32 -6.80
C ARG A 171 2.93 25.24 -7.33
N LYS A 172 3.80 24.44 -6.69
CA LYS A 172 5.18 24.22 -7.15
C LYS A 172 5.21 23.50 -8.50
N ASP A 173 4.40 22.46 -8.68
CA ASP A 173 4.32 21.70 -9.93
C ASP A 173 3.84 22.53 -11.12
N THR A 174 2.89 23.45 -10.91
CA THR A 174 2.46 24.43 -11.95
C THR A 174 3.60 25.39 -12.33
N THR A 175 4.54 25.64 -11.42
CA THR A 175 5.66 26.57 -11.64
C THR A 175 6.88 25.86 -12.25
N ASP A 176 7.17 24.62 -11.84
CA ASP A 176 8.41 23.89 -12.14
C ASP A 176 8.24 22.74 -13.16
N GLY A 177 7.08 22.61 -13.80
CA GLY A 177 6.88 21.64 -14.90
C GLY A 177 6.53 20.21 -14.48
N GLY A 178 5.99 20.00 -13.27
CA GLY A 178 5.22 18.80 -12.95
C GLY A 178 6.02 17.54 -12.57
N GLN A 179 6.91 17.62 -11.58
CA GLN A 179 7.77 16.52 -11.14
C GLN A 179 7.39 15.92 -9.78
N TYR A 180 6.60 16.62 -8.96
CA TYR A 180 6.39 16.27 -7.56
C TYR A 180 5.10 15.48 -7.33
N LEU A 181 3.99 15.85 -7.98
CA LEU A 181 2.73 15.14 -7.81
C LEU A 181 2.59 14.00 -8.82
N PRO A 182 1.98 12.86 -8.41
CA PRO A 182 1.59 11.83 -9.35
C PRO A 182 0.72 12.42 -10.45
N ARG A 183 1.01 12.05 -11.72
CA ARG A 183 0.31 12.59 -12.90
C ARG A 183 -1.21 12.56 -12.78
N ALA A 184 -1.78 11.48 -12.22
CA ALA A 184 -3.22 11.36 -12.03
C ALA A 184 -3.79 12.44 -11.10
N LEU A 185 -3.13 12.73 -9.97
CA LEU A 185 -3.57 13.75 -9.03
C LEU A 185 -3.39 15.15 -9.63
N ARG A 186 -2.28 15.39 -10.34
CA ARG A 186 -2.03 16.65 -11.04
C ARG A 186 -3.14 16.96 -12.05
N LEU A 187 -3.48 15.99 -12.91
CA LEU A 187 -4.55 16.14 -13.91
C LEU A 187 -5.91 16.42 -13.26
N SER A 188 -6.23 15.75 -12.13
CA SER A 188 -7.46 16.05 -11.39
C SER A 188 -7.46 17.47 -10.82
N LEU A 189 -6.35 17.92 -10.23
CA LEU A 189 -6.24 19.29 -9.69
C LEU A 189 -6.25 20.35 -10.79
N GLU A 190 -5.62 20.08 -11.94
CA GLU A 190 -5.64 20.96 -13.10
C GLU A 190 -7.03 21.03 -13.73
N PHE A 191 -7.76 19.93 -13.77
CA PHE A 191 -9.17 19.94 -14.20
C PHE A 191 -10.04 20.79 -13.27
N ILE A 192 -9.85 20.69 -11.96
CA ILE A 192 -10.66 21.41 -10.96
C ILE A 192 -10.25 22.88 -10.84
N TYR A 193 -8.94 23.19 -10.90
CA TYR A 193 -8.38 24.50 -10.53
C TYR A 193 -7.55 25.18 -11.64
N GLY A 194 -7.17 24.47 -12.71
CA GLY A 194 -6.20 24.91 -13.73
C GLY A 194 -6.76 25.63 -14.96
N GLY A 195 -8.08 25.81 -15.06
CA GLY A 195 -8.71 26.48 -16.21
C GLY A 195 -9.06 25.51 -17.35
N VAL A 196 -10.31 25.61 -17.81
CA VAL A 196 -11.11 24.52 -18.41
C VAL A 196 -10.63 24.02 -19.79
N LYS A 197 -9.81 24.77 -20.54
CA LYS A 197 -9.56 24.45 -21.96
C LYS A 197 -8.47 23.40 -22.24
N HIS A 198 -7.45 23.26 -21.39
CA HIS A 198 -6.35 22.30 -21.66
C HIS A 198 -6.59 20.92 -21.01
N GLY A 199 -7.17 20.90 -19.80
CA GLY A 199 -7.41 19.66 -19.03
C GLY A 199 -8.50 18.74 -19.62
N TRP A 200 -9.46 19.29 -20.38
CA TRP A 200 -10.51 18.48 -21.02
C TRP A 200 -9.96 17.54 -22.10
N ASN A 201 -8.98 18.00 -22.90
CA ASN A 201 -8.39 17.17 -23.95
C ASN A 201 -7.45 16.09 -23.38
N GLU A 202 -6.77 16.35 -22.26
CA GLU A 202 -5.87 15.36 -21.64
C GLU A 202 -6.59 14.36 -20.72
N ALA A 203 -7.65 14.77 -20.02
CA ALA A 203 -8.38 13.89 -19.11
C ALA A 203 -9.16 12.79 -19.82
N PHE A 204 -9.63 13.04 -21.06
CA PHE A 204 -10.45 12.09 -21.82
C PHE A 204 -9.70 11.34 -22.94
N GLN A 205 -8.42 11.66 -23.22
CA GLN A 205 -7.56 10.90 -24.13
C GLN A 205 -6.82 9.74 -23.42
N TYR A 206 -7.48 9.08 -22.47
CA TYR A 206 -6.99 7.83 -21.89
C TYR A 206 -7.09 6.70 -22.93
N GLY A 207 -6.03 6.45 -23.71
CA GLY A 207 -5.96 5.24 -24.54
C GLY A 207 -5.24 5.31 -25.89
N LYS A 208 -4.25 6.19 -26.08
CA LYS A 208 -3.25 6.01 -27.16
C LYS A 208 -1.86 5.90 -26.57
#